data_AF-A0AAJ1PNP8-F1
#
_entry.id   AF-A0AAJ1PNP8-F1
#
_cell.length_a   1.000
_cell.length_b   1.000
_cell.length_c   1.000
_cell.angle_alpha   90.00
_cell.angle_beta   90.00
_cell.angle_gamma   90.00
#
_symmetry.space_group_name_H-M   'P 1'
#
loop_
_entity.id
_entity.type
_entity.pdbx_description
1 polymer ?
#
loop_
_entity_poly.entity_id
_entity_poly.type
_entity_poly.pdbx_seq_one_letter_code
_entity_poly.pdbx_strand_id
1 'polypeptide(L)'
;MLIEKNLKKIAISVIFVIFLLIYFVRLAEARDLWSTPKRLTDGIADEIYPAFSPDNKKLAYVEQSRKDGKYFSNIKIMNVDGSESKTIFSSSKLLGICSINEITNFSSLIVSRLTWSPDGKKISFNTFCRLPNEDKVVQMVVMNADGTNPIILKAGEHPVFSPDGKKIAYLYKSSALVKGCPECPKCGKQLWIMNVDGSNDHIIYKEPENGTLFWPVFSPDGKKIVFGVWKEKDEINELSTWDLYSIDTDGTNLLRLTNDQSFDGYHVVSPDGKEILFISARSGPTELWTMSFNGSDPRQLTFSKSLKANGLSISPDGKRIAFSMSNDKTGFDIWMMTKEAVAETKPPTYVEPMYIISLIIVLSIIFIALIKRFLSKQYKKSGS
;
A
#
# COMPACT_ATOMS: atom_id res chain seq x y z
N MET A 1 41.27 0.15 52.76
CA MET A 1 39.95 -0.55 52.78
C MET A 1 38.74 0.33 52.47
N LEU A 2 38.48 1.46 53.16
CA LEU A 2 37.26 2.26 52.90
C LEU A 2 37.26 2.99 51.54
N ILE A 3 38.44 3.36 51.03
CA ILE A 3 38.65 4.02 49.73
C ILE A 3 38.38 3.05 48.57
N GLU A 4 38.90 1.83 48.61
CA GLU A 4 38.66 0.79 47.58
C GLU A 4 37.18 0.37 47.50
N LYS A 5 36.50 0.22 48.63
CA LYS A 5 35.07 -0.16 48.65
C LYS A 5 34.18 0.89 48.01
N ASN A 6 34.56 2.18 48.12
CA ASN A 6 33.83 3.29 47.51
C ASN A 6 34.21 3.52 46.04
N LEU A 7 35.47 3.30 45.65
CA LEU A 7 35.89 3.28 44.24
C LEU A 7 35.17 2.19 43.45
N LYS A 8 34.98 0.99 44.03
CA LYS A 8 34.17 -0.08 43.42
C LYS A 8 32.71 0.35 43.20
N LYS A 9 32.10 1.07 44.14
CA LYS A 9 30.71 1.58 43.98
C LYS A 9 30.61 2.63 42.87
N ILE A 10 31.60 3.51 42.74
CA ILE A 10 31.64 4.52 41.66
C ILE A 10 31.84 3.82 40.31
N ALA A 11 32.77 2.86 40.22
CA ALA A 11 32.98 2.08 39.00
C ALA A 11 31.72 1.31 38.56
N ILE A 12 31.00 0.68 39.49
CA ILE A 12 29.73 0.00 39.21
C ILE A 12 28.67 0.98 38.70
N SER A 13 28.60 2.19 39.28
CA SER A 13 27.64 3.22 38.85
C SER A 13 27.95 3.73 37.44
N VAL A 14 29.23 3.93 37.10
CA VAL A 14 29.66 4.34 35.75
C VAL A 14 29.37 3.24 34.73
N ILE A 15 29.67 1.98 35.05
CA ILE A 15 29.36 0.84 34.19
C ILE A 15 27.85 0.75 33.96
N PHE A 16 27.03 0.93 35.00
CA PHE A 16 25.56 0.92 34.89
C PHE A 16 25.03 2.03 33.98
N VAL A 17 25.58 3.25 34.07
CA VAL A 17 25.22 4.36 33.17
C VAL A 17 25.62 4.07 31.72
N ILE A 18 26.79 3.48 31.49
CA ILE A 18 27.24 3.06 30.14
C ILE A 18 26.31 1.98 29.57
N PHE A 19 25.93 0.99 30.38
CA PHE A 19 24.97 -0.05 29.95
C PHE A 19 23.59 0.53 29.62
N LEU A 20 23.09 1.47 30.44
CA LEU A 20 21.85 2.20 30.13
C LEU A 20 21.99 2.99 28.83
N LEU A 21 23.13 3.66 28.61
CA LEU A 21 23.38 4.41 27.38
C LEU A 21 23.39 3.49 26.15
N ILE A 22 24.09 2.36 26.22
CA ILE A 22 24.11 1.34 25.15
C ILE A 22 22.72 0.76 24.91
N TYR A 23 21.96 0.52 25.99
CA TYR A 23 20.57 0.04 25.90
C TYR A 23 19.66 1.07 25.22
N PHE A 24 19.78 2.36 25.57
CA PHE A 24 19.00 3.44 24.94
C PHE A 24 19.43 3.71 23.49
N VAL A 25 20.72 3.63 23.17
CA VAL A 25 21.23 3.71 21.79
C VAL A 25 20.70 2.55 20.97
N ARG A 26 20.75 1.32 21.48
CA ARG A 26 20.16 0.15 20.80
C ARG A 26 18.65 0.24 20.66
N LEU A 27 17.94 0.82 21.64
CA LEU A 27 16.51 1.10 21.54
C LEU A 27 16.19 2.17 20.50
N ALA A 28 17.03 3.19 20.37
CA ALA A 28 16.91 4.22 19.34
C ALA A 28 17.19 3.64 17.95
N GLU A 29 18.29 2.90 17.78
CA GLU A 29 18.62 2.18 16.54
C GLU A 29 17.53 1.16 16.18
N ALA A 30 16.98 0.43 17.15
CA ALA A 30 15.87 -0.50 16.91
C ALA A 30 14.55 0.21 16.58
N ARG A 31 14.33 1.46 17.01
CA ARG A 31 13.18 2.28 16.63
C ARG A 31 13.30 2.86 15.22
N ASP A 32 14.51 3.22 14.79
CA ASP A 32 14.78 3.71 13.44
C ASP A 32 14.74 2.60 12.37
N LEU A 33 15.01 1.35 12.75
CA LEU A 33 15.05 0.20 11.83
C LEU A 33 13.68 -0.26 11.30
N TRP A 34 12.56 0.19 11.89
CA TRP A 34 11.21 -0.28 11.51
C TRP A 34 10.19 0.82 11.19
N SER A 35 10.57 2.09 11.34
CA SER A 35 9.79 3.27 10.94
C SER A 35 10.08 3.74 9.51
N THR A 36 11.23 3.37 8.97
CA THR A 36 11.60 3.66 7.59
C THR A 36 11.12 2.54 6.66
N PRO A 37 10.43 2.84 5.55
CA PRO A 37 10.10 1.85 4.56
C PRO A 37 11.35 1.10 4.07
N LYS A 38 11.29 -0.23 4.04
CA LYS A 38 12.32 -1.12 3.50
C LYS A 38 12.03 -1.40 2.03
N ARG A 39 13.00 -1.14 1.15
CA ARG A 39 12.99 -1.57 -0.26
C ARG A 39 13.08 -3.10 -0.32
N LEU A 40 12.15 -3.75 -1.00
CA LEU A 40 12.14 -5.21 -1.20
C LEU A 40 12.66 -5.62 -2.57
N THR A 41 12.56 -4.73 -3.56
CA THR A 41 13.00 -5.02 -4.93
C THR A 41 13.79 -3.84 -5.53
N ASP A 42 14.65 -4.12 -6.49
CA ASP A 42 15.56 -3.15 -7.11
C ASP A 42 15.72 -3.38 -8.64
N GLY A 43 14.72 -4.04 -9.24
CA GLY A 43 14.71 -4.41 -10.65
C GLY A 43 14.81 -3.22 -11.61
N ILE A 44 15.09 -3.51 -12.89
CA ILE A 44 15.13 -2.49 -13.95
C ILE A 44 13.72 -2.18 -14.47
N ALA A 45 12.82 -3.16 -14.40
CA ALA A 45 11.41 -3.03 -14.77
C ALA A 45 10.61 -2.31 -13.67
N ASP A 46 9.42 -1.82 -14.02
CA ASP A 46 8.49 -1.26 -13.05
C ASP A 46 7.87 -2.39 -12.22
N GLU A 47 8.06 -2.37 -10.91
CA GLU A 47 7.51 -3.35 -9.99
C GLU A 47 6.38 -2.72 -9.19
N ILE A 48 5.15 -3.07 -9.55
CA ILE A 48 3.93 -2.38 -9.14
C ILE A 48 2.87 -3.32 -8.54
N TYR A 49 1.93 -2.76 -7.79
CA TYR A 49 0.73 -3.44 -7.28
C TYR A 49 1.02 -4.69 -6.43
N PRO A 50 1.75 -4.54 -5.30
CA PRO A 50 1.96 -5.64 -4.38
C PRO A 50 0.62 -6.11 -3.79
N ALA A 51 0.49 -7.40 -3.52
CA ALA A 51 -0.63 -7.99 -2.80
C ALA A 51 -0.16 -9.12 -1.89
N PHE A 52 -0.47 -9.01 -0.59
CA PHE A 52 -0.20 -10.07 0.36
C PHE A 52 -1.06 -11.30 0.09
N SER A 53 -0.43 -12.47 0.19
CA SER A 53 -1.14 -13.75 0.29
C SER A 53 -1.92 -13.85 1.61
N PRO A 54 -3.06 -14.56 1.65
CA PRO A 54 -3.89 -14.66 2.85
C PRO A 54 -3.20 -15.31 4.06
N ASP A 55 -2.21 -16.16 3.82
CA ASP A 55 -1.41 -16.80 4.88
C ASP A 55 -0.25 -15.93 5.39
N ASN A 56 -0.11 -14.71 4.85
CA ASN A 56 0.89 -13.72 5.23
C ASN A 56 2.35 -14.15 4.97
N LYS A 57 2.59 -15.15 4.11
CA LYS A 57 3.95 -15.68 3.82
C LYS A 57 4.54 -15.17 2.52
N LYS A 58 3.69 -14.88 1.53
CA LYS A 58 4.10 -14.44 0.19
C LYS A 58 3.55 -13.06 -0.15
N LEU A 59 4.26 -12.36 -1.04
CA LEU A 59 3.80 -11.17 -1.73
C LEU A 59 3.81 -11.45 -3.23
N ALA A 60 2.68 -11.25 -3.89
CA ALA A 60 2.61 -11.22 -5.35
C ALA A 60 2.64 -9.78 -5.84
N TYR A 61 3.24 -9.53 -7.00
CA TYR A 61 3.34 -8.20 -7.60
C TYR A 61 3.48 -8.29 -9.11
N VAL A 62 3.29 -7.16 -9.79
CA VAL A 62 3.43 -7.06 -11.25
C VAL A 62 4.79 -6.48 -11.58
N GLU A 63 5.54 -7.17 -12.44
CA GLU A 63 6.74 -6.63 -13.08
C GLU A 63 6.37 -6.22 -14.51
N GLN A 64 6.44 -4.93 -14.81
CA GLN A 64 6.12 -4.36 -16.10
C GLN A 64 7.40 -3.86 -16.77
N SER A 65 7.69 -4.41 -17.94
CA SER A 65 8.85 -4.04 -18.75
C SER A 65 8.40 -3.53 -20.11
N ARG A 66 9.27 -2.74 -20.75
CA ARG A 66 9.05 -2.24 -22.10
C ARG A 66 10.11 -2.81 -23.04
N LYS A 67 9.67 -3.40 -24.15
CA LYS A 67 10.54 -3.93 -25.20
C LYS A 67 9.96 -3.59 -26.57
N ASP A 68 10.76 -2.98 -27.44
CA ASP A 68 10.37 -2.57 -28.80
C ASP A 68 9.08 -1.74 -28.84
N GLY A 69 8.95 -0.82 -27.88
CA GLY A 69 7.77 0.05 -27.73
C GLY A 69 6.55 -0.63 -27.07
N LYS A 70 6.56 -1.95 -26.89
CA LYS A 70 5.46 -2.75 -26.31
C LYS A 70 5.67 -3.00 -24.83
N TYR A 71 4.58 -3.05 -24.07
CA TYR A 71 4.61 -3.41 -22.65
C TYR A 71 4.39 -4.91 -22.46
N PHE A 72 5.26 -5.52 -21.67
CA PHE A 72 5.12 -6.89 -21.19
C PHE A 72 4.93 -6.85 -19.68
N SER A 73 4.06 -7.72 -19.16
CA SER A 73 3.85 -7.82 -17.72
C SER A 73 3.99 -9.26 -17.27
N ASN A 74 4.74 -9.42 -16.20
CA ASN A 74 4.88 -10.67 -15.47
C ASN A 74 4.18 -10.52 -14.13
N ILE A 75 3.58 -11.60 -13.64
CA ILE A 75 3.20 -11.71 -12.23
C ILE A 75 4.32 -12.48 -11.54
N LYS A 76 4.90 -11.85 -10.53
CA LYS A 76 5.96 -12.41 -9.69
C LYS A 76 5.43 -12.68 -8.30
N ILE A 77 6.06 -13.63 -7.64
CA ILE A 77 5.82 -13.97 -6.24
C ILE A 77 7.16 -14.03 -5.51
N MET A 78 7.19 -13.48 -4.31
CA MET A 78 8.35 -13.54 -3.41
C MET A 78 7.91 -13.84 -1.97
N ASN A 79 8.86 -14.22 -1.12
CA ASN A 79 8.65 -14.20 0.33
C ASN A 79 8.44 -12.77 0.80
N VAL A 80 7.68 -12.60 1.89
CA VAL A 80 7.40 -11.26 2.42
C VAL A 80 8.66 -10.50 2.88
N ASP A 81 9.76 -11.19 3.16
CA ASP A 81 11.04 -10.55 3.48
C ASP A 81 11.80 -10.00 2.25
N GLY A 82 11.29 -10.27 1.03
CA GLY A 82 11.89 -9.91 -0.25
C GLY A 82 12.66 -11.05 -0.94
N SER A 83 12.85 -12.19 -0.27
CA SER A 83 13.62 -13.31 -0.82
C SER A 83 12.83 -14.17 -1.80
N GLU A 84 13.53 -15.01 -2.57
CA GLU A 84 12.94 -16.02 -3.47
C GLU A 84 11.93 -15.48 -4.50
N SER A 85 12.20 -14.30 -5.05
CA SER A 85 11.38 -13.75 -6.13
C SER A 85 11.45 -14.62 -7.38
N LYS A 86 10.29 -14.99 -7.93
CA LYS A 86 10.16 -15.76 -9.17
C LYS A 86 8.93 -15.34 -9.98
N THR A 87 9.02 -15.48 -11.30
CA THR A 87 7.88 -15.29 -12.21
C THR A 87 6.98 -16.52 -12.21
N ILE A 88 5.67 -16.32 -11.97
CA ILE A 88 4.66 -17.39 -12.04
C ILE A 88 3.80 -17.30 -13.31
N PHE A 89 3.60 -16.09 -13.82
CA PHE A 89 2.86 -15.84 -15.05
C PHE A 89 3.56 -14.78 -15.89
N SER A 90 3.59 -14.99 -17.20
CA SER A 90 4.02 -13.99 -18.16
C SER A 90 2.86 -13.75 -19.11
N SER A 91 2.59 -12.49 -19.41
CA SER A 91 1.53 -12.13 -20.34
C SER A 91 1.74 -12.72 -21.74
N SER A 92 3.00 -13.02 -22.10
CA SER A 92 3.34 -13.77 -23.31
C SER A 92 2.61 -15.11 -23.45
N LYS A 93 2.17 -15.73 -22.34
CA LYS A 93 1.34 -16.95 -22.35
C LYS A 93 -0.04 -16.76 -23.00
N LEU A 94 -0.49 -15.51 -23.15
CA LEU A 94 -1.77 -15.18 -23.79
C LEU A 94 -1.62 -14.89 -25.30
N LEU A 95 -0.39 -14.89 -25.82
CA LEU A 95 -0.15 -14.79 -27.27
C LEU A 95 -0.85 -15.96 -27.98
N GLY A 96 -1.62 -15.67 -29.01
CA GLY A 96 -2.39 -16.66 -29.77
C GLY A 96 -3.82 -16.92 -29.25
N ILE A 97 -4.13 -16.56 -28.00
CA ILE A 97 -5.52 -16.47 -27.49
C ILE A 97 -6.09 -15.10 -27.82
N CYS A 98 -5.30 -14.06 -27.57
CA CYS A 98 -5.66 -12.68 -27.87
C CYS A 98 -5.37 -12.37 -29.34
N SER A 99 -6.35 -11.81 -30.04
CA SER A 99 -6.15 -11.22 -31.38
C SER A 99 -5.42 -9.90 -31.22
N ILE A 100 -4.08 -9.94 -31.33
CA ILE A 100 -3.19 -8.77 -31.18
C ILE A 100 -3.08 -7.96 -32.49
N ASN A 101 -3.99 -8.16 -33.45
CA ASN A 101 -3.98 -7.38 -34.69
C ASN A 101 -3.95 -5.87 -34.38
N GLU A 102 -3.05 -5.18 -35.09
CA GLU A 102 -2.37 -3.89 -34.85
C GLU A 102 -3.27 -2.64 -34.67
N ILE A 103 -4.44 -2.75 -34.05
CA ILE A 103 -5.47 -1.71 -34.13
C ILE A 103 -5.33 -0.64 -33.04
N THR A 104 -4.43 -0.79 -32.07
CA THR A 104 -4.11 0.34 -31.17
C THR A 104 -2.64 0.33 -30.81
N ASN A 105 -2.04 1.51 -30.64
CA ASN A 105 -0.72 1.71 -30.01
C ASN A 105 -0.61 1.14 -28.57
N PHE A 106 -1.61 0.39 -28.10
CA PHE A 106 -1.66 -0.32 -26.82
C PHE A 106 -1.53 -1.84 -27.05
N SER A 107 -0.39 -2.28 -27.57
CA SER A 107 0.00 -3.70 -27.56
C SER A 107 0.57 -4.06 -26.18
N SER A 108 -0.26 -3.90 -25.15
CA SER A 108 0.19 -3.82 -23.76
C SER A 108 -0.61 -4.80 -22.94
N LEU A 109 -0.11 -6.01 -22.67
CA LEU A 109 -0.77 -6.95 -21.78
C LEU A 109 -0.54 -6.54 -20.32
N ILE A 110 -1.03 -5.36 -19.95
CA ILE A 110 -0.86 -4.75 -18.64
C ILE A 110 -1.70 -5.55 -17.66
N VAL A 111 -1.04 -6.08 -16.64
CA VAL A 111 -1.69 -6.63 -15.47
C VAL A 111 -1.87 -5.50 -14.47
N SER A 112 -3.11 -5.16 -14.11
CA SER A 112 -3.39 -4.17 -13.06
C SER A 112 -4.07 -4.84 -11.87
N ARG A 113 -3.57 -4.54 -10.66
CA ARG A 113 -4.06 -4.97 -9.35
C ARG A 113 -4.54 -6.43 -9.29
N LEU A 114 -3.61 -7.31 -8.95
CA LEU A 114 -3.92 -8.69 -8.66
C LEU A 114 -4.48 -8.85 -7.24
N THR A 115 -5.37 -9.82 -7.05
CA THR A 115 -5.88 -10.21 -5.73
C THR A 115 -5.79 -11.70 -5.56
N TRP A 116 -5.51 -12.11 -4.33
CA TRP A 116 -5.61 -13.51 -3.94
C TRP A 116 -7.07 -13.87 -3.67
N SER A 117 -7.45 -15.11 -3.99
CA SER A 117 -8.64 -15.70 -3.38
C SER A 117 -8.41 -15.85 -1.87
N PRO A 118 -9.46 -15.81 -1.03
CA PRO A 118 -9.30 -15.88 0.43
C PRO A 118 -8.63 -17.17 0.93
N ASP A 119 -8.77 -18.27 0.18
CA ASP A 119 -8.11 -19.54 0.48
C ASP A 119 -6.66 -19.63 -0.02
N GLY A 120 -6.16 -18.58 -0.69
CA GLY A 120 -4.80 -18.49 -1.23
C GLY A 120 -4.53 -19.37 -2.45
N LYS A 121 -5.55 -20.04 -3.02
CA LYS A 121 -5.35 -21.00 -4.12
C LYS A 121 -5.38 -20.36 -5.50
N LYS A 122 -5.97 -19.18 -5.64
CA LYS A 122 -6.15 -18.50 -6.92
C LYS A 122 -5.70 -17.05 -6.84
N ILE A 123 -5.37 -16.51 -8.02
CA ILE A 123 -5.08 -15.09 -8.22
C ILE A 123 -5.99 -14.58 -9.33
N SER A 124 -6.70 -13.48 -9.09
CA SER A 124 -7.44 -12.74 -10.12
C SER A 124 -6.65 -11.49 -10.54
N PHE A 125 -6.79 -11.12 -11.81
CA PHE A 125 -6.26 -9.88 -12.37
C PHE A 125 -7.01 -9.54 -13.66
N ASN A 126 -6.84 -8.34 -14.19
CA ASN A 126 -7.27 -8.04 -15.56
C ASN A 126 -6.06 -7.89 -16.49
N THR A 127 -6.29 -8.12 -17.79
CA THR A 127 -5.30 -7.99 -18.84
C THR A 127 -5.93 -7.36 -20.08
N PHE A 128 -5.17 -6.56 -20.82
CA PHE A 128 -5.62 -6.09 -22.12
C PHE A 128 -5.46 -7.21 -23.14
N CYS A 129 -6.57 -7.87 -23.44
CA CYS A 129 -6.67 -8.95 -24.39
C CYS A 129 -7.94 -8.75 -25.20
N ARG A 130 -7.82 -8.56 -26.51
CA ARG A 130 -8.97 -8.60 -27.41
C ARG A 130 -9.19 -10.04 -27.86
N LEU A 131 -10.33 -10.63 -27.54
CA LEU A 131 -10.67 -11.98 -28.01
C LEU A 131 -11.11 -11.94 -29.49
N PRO A 132 -10.93 -13.03 -30.26
CA PRO A 132 -11.44 -13.12 -31.62
C PRO A 132 -12.96 -12.86 -31.65
N ASN A 133 -13.41 -12.01 -32.57
CA ASN A 133 -14.82 -11.62 -32.71
C ASN A 133 -15.43 -10.88 -31.50
N GLU A 134 -14.61 -10.42 -30.55
CA GLU A 134 -15.02 -9.47 -29.53
C GLU A 134 -14.45 -8.09 -29.81
N ASP A 135 -15.25 -7.08 -29.51
CA ASP A 135 -14.79 -5.70 -29.58
C ASP A 135 -14.14 -5.24 -28.26
N LYS A 136 -14.31 -6.00 -27.19
CA LYS A 136 -13.82 -5.68 -25.85
C LYS A 136 -12.34 -6.04 -25.72
N VAL A 137 -11.57 -5.13 -25.13
CA VAL A 137 -10.10 -5.21 -25.10
C VAL A 137 -9.53 -5.50 -23.71
N VAL A 138 -10.34 -5.52 -22.65
CA VAL A 138 -9.88 -5.83 -21.29
C VAL A 138 -10.67 -6.99 -20.73
N GLN A 139 -9.94 -8.00 -20.27
CA GLN A 139 -10.47 -9.28 -19.83
C GLN A 139 -10.04 -9.55 -18.40
N MET A 140 -10.95 -10.08 -17.60
CA MET A 140 -10.65 -10.59 -16.26
C MET A 140 -10.15 -12.03 -16.39
N VAL A 141 -9.08 -12.32 -15.66
CA VAL A 141 -8.40 -13.61 -15.66
C VAL A 141 -8.33 -14.12 -14.23
N VAL A 142 -8.54 -15.42 -14.06
CA VAL A 142 -8.26 -16.14 -12.82
C VAL A 142 -7.30 -17.27 -13.13
N MET A 143 -6.27 -17.42 -12.32
CA MET A 143 -5.31 -18.53 -12.42
C MET A 143 -5.08 -19.17 -11.06
N ASN A 144 -4.49 -20.36 -11.04
CA ASN A 144 -3.97 -20.95 -9.81
C ASN A 144 -2.83 -20.07 -9.26
N ALA A 145 -2.65 -20.06 -7.94
CA ALA A 145 -1.63 -19.25 -7.27
C ALA A 145 -0.18 -19.58 -7.68
N ASP A 146 0.05 -20.76 -8.24
CA ASP A 146 1.34 -21.16 -8.84
C ASP A 146 1.54 -20.66 -10.28
N GLY A 147 0.55 -19.95 -10.85
CA GLY A 147 0.55 -19.40 -12.20
C GLY A 147 0.06 -20.37 -13.28
N THR A 148 -0.44 -21.54 -12.90
CA THR A 148 -1.02 -22.53 -13.83
C THR A 148 -2.50 -22.26 -14.09
N ASN A 149 -3.02 -22.84 -15.17
CA ASN A 149 -4.44 -22.80 -15.54
C ASN A 149 -5.07 -21.38 -15.56
N PRO A 150 -4.50 -20.42 -16.33
CA PRO A 150 -5.13 -19.13 -16.51
C PRO A 150 -6.43 -19.26 -17.33
N ILE A 151 -7.53 -18.78 -16.77
CA ILE A 151 -8.87 -18.82 -17.37
C ILE A 151 -9.35 -17.38 -17.53
N ILE A 152 -9.74 -17.02 -18.75
CA ILE A 152 -10.45 -15.77 -19.02
C ILE A 152 -11.89 -15.96 -18.54
N LEU A 153 -12.33 -15.13 -17.59
CA LEU A 153 -13.69 -15.18 -17.06
C LEU A 153 -14.68 -14.52 -18.02
N LYS A 154 -14.44 -13.24 -18.31
CA LYS A 154 -15.22 -12.37 -19.19
C LYS A 154 -14.56 -11.00 -19.26
N ALA A 155 -15.10 -10.12 -20.12
CA ALA A 155 -14.67 -8.74 -20.18
C ALA A 155 -14.99 -7.97 -18.90
N GLY A 156 -14.04 -7.18 -18.42
CA GLY A 156 -14.10 -6.44 -17.17
C GLY A 156 -12.71 -6.08 -16.64
N GLU A 157 -12.69 -5.29 -15.58
CA GLU A 157 -11.49 -4.72 -14.96
C GLU A 157 -11.51 -4.87 -13.44
N HIS A 158 -10.33 -4.95 -12.83
CA HIS A 158 -10.14 -5.04 -11.38
C HIS A 158 -11.03 -6.09 -10.67
N PRO A 159 -10.99 -7.37 -11.09
CA PRO A 159 -11.73 -8.42 -10.41
C PRO A 159 -11.22 -8.64 -8.99
N VAL A 160 -12.09 -8.53 -7.99
CA VAL A 160 -11.77 -8.78 -6.59
C VAL A 160 -12.69 -9.83 -5.98
N PHE A 161 -12.12 -10.83 -5.30
CA PHE A 161 -12.90 -11.85 -4.59
C PHE A 161 -13.56 -11.26 -3.34
N SER A 162 -14.78 -11.70 -3.03
CA SER A 162 -15.36 -11.49 -1.70
C SER A 162 -14.56 -12.25 -0.63
N PRO A 163 -14.57 -11.81 0.65
CA PRO A 163 -13.80 -12.45 1.72
C PRO A 163 -14.16 -13.92 1.97
N ASP A 164 -15.39 -14.33 1.63
CA ASP A 164 -15.85 -15.72 1.69
C ASP A 164 -15.53 -16.54 0.44
N GLY A 165 -14.98 -15.91 -0.60
CA GLY A 165 -14.58 -16.53 -1.86
C GLY A 165 -15.74 -16.95 -2.76
N LYS A 166 -16.97 -16.48 -2.50
CA LYS A 166 -18.17 -16.88 -3.27
C LYS A 166 -18.55 -15.93 -4.40
N LYS A 167 -18.13 -14.66 -4.30
CA LYS A 167 -18.46 -13.61 -5.27
C LYS A 167 -17.20 -12.94 -5.81
N ILE A 168 -17.35 -12.28 -6.95
CA ILE A 168 -16.36 -11.39 -7.55
C ILE A 168 -17.04 -10.05 -7.79
N ALA A 169 -16.49 -8.98 -7.23
CA ALA A 169 -16.82 -7.62 -7.64
C ALA A 169 -15.84 -7.16 -8.71
N TYR A 170 -16.33 -6.41 -9.69
CA TYR A 170 -15.51 -5.96 -10.80
C TYR A 170 -16.09 -4.71 -11.45
N LEU A 171 -15.29 -4.09 -12.31
CA LEU A 171 -15.70 -2.92 -13.07
C LEU A 171 -15.93 -3.28 -14.53
N TYR A 172 -16.98 -2.72 -15.11
CA TYR A 172 -17.32 -2.99 -16.50
C TYR A 172 -17.96 -1.78 -17.19
N LYS A 173 -17.52 -1.50 -18.42
CA LYS A 173 -18.11 -0.44 -19.25
C LYS A 173 -19.20 -1.03 -20.14
N SER A 174 -20.44 -0.60 -19.91
CA SER A 174 -21.61 -1.16 -20.61
C SER A 174 -21.70 -0.81 -22.10
N SER A 175 -20.94 0.16 -22.64
CA SER A 175 -21.33 0.76 -23.94
C SER A 175 -20.21 1.41 -24.78
N ALA A 176 -18.99 0.87 -24.81
CA ALA A 176 -17.97 1.46 -25.70
C ALA A 176 -18.15 1.15 -27.20
N LEU A 177 -19.09 0.29 -27.62
CA LEU A 177 -19.08 -0.28 -28.98
C LEU A 177 -20.43 -0.32 -29.70
N VAL A 178 -21.49 0.26 -29.13
CA VAL A 178 -22.69 0.53 -29.94
C VAL A 178 -22.38 1.74 -30.81
N LYS A 179 -21.89 1.48 -32.02
CA LYS A 179 -21.82 2.46 -33.11
C LYS A 179 -23.22 3.08 -33.25
N GLY A 180 -23.37 4.36 -32.92
CA GLY A 180 -24.64 5.09 -33.05
C GLY A 180 -25.43 5.33 -31.77
N CYS A 181 -24.85 5.24 -30.58
CA CYS A 181 -25.50 5.74 -29.35
C CYS A 181 -25.02 7.17 -29.03
N PRO A 182 -25.72 8.24 -29.46
CA PRO A 182 -25.31 9.63 -29.25
C PRO A 182 -25.25 10.05 -27.78
N GLU A 183 -25.81 9.27 -26.85
CA GLU A 183 -25.79 9.54 -25.40
C GLU A 183 -24.66 8.81 -24.64
N CYS A 184 -23.93 7.88 -25.28
CA CYS A 184 -22.93 7.03 -24.62
C CYS A 184 -21.51 7.58 -24.35
N PRO A 185 -21.10 8.81 -24.72
CA PRO A 185 -19.82 9.36 -24.25
C PRO A 185 -19.73 9.47 -22.72
N LYS A 186 -20.89 9.57 -22.03
CA LYS A 186 -21.01 9.74 -20.57
C LYS A 186 -21.02 8.43 -19.76
N CYS A 187 -20.88 7.26 -20.39
CA CYS A 187 -20.95 5.99 -19.68
C CYS A 187 -19.57 5.59 -19.11
N GLY A 188 -19.29 6.01 -17.88
CA GLY A 188 -18.19 5.50 -17.08
C GLY A 188 -18.29 3.99 -16.79
N LYS A 189 -17.25 3.44 -16.17
CA LYS A 189 -17.28 2.05 -15.67
C LYS A 189 -18.37 1.93 -14.60
N GLN A 190 -19.07 0.80 -14.59
CA GLN A 190 -20.08 0.46 -13.59
C GLN A 190 -19.50 -0.57 -12.63
N LEU A 191 -19.97 -0.59 -11.38
CA LEU A 191 -19.63 -1.64 -10.41
C LEU A 191 -20.60 -2.80 -10.58
N TRP A 192 -20.06 -3.98 -10.82
CA TRP A 192 -20.80 -5.22 -10.96
C TRP A 192 -20.39 -6.21 -9.89
N ILE A 193 -21.28 -7.15 -9.60
CA ILE A 193 -21.00 -8.32 -8.78
C ILE A 193 -21.55 -9.57 -9.46
N MET A 194 -20.82 -10.67 -9.35
CA MET A 194 -21.25 -11.99 -9.80
C MET A 194 -20.81 -13.06 -8.81
N ASN A 195 -21.44 -14.24 -8.85
CA ASN A 195 -20.91 -15.43 -8.19
C ASN A 195 -19.64 -15.92 -8.91
N VAL A 196 -18.77 -16.65 -8.22
CA VAL A 196 -17.53 -17.19 -8.81
C VAL A 196 -17.78 -18.14 -9.98
N ASP A 197 -18.95 -18.77 -10.05
CA ASP A 197 -19.39 -19.60 -11.18
C ASP A 197 -19.94 -18.79 -12.37
N GLY A 198 -19.97 -17.45 -12.27
CA GLY A 198 -20.48 -16.53 -13.28
C GLY A 198 -22.00 -16.28 -13.21
N SER A 199 -22.72 -16.97 -12.31
CA SER A 199 -24.15 -16.72 -12.11
C SER A 199 -24.42 -15.44 -11.31
N ASN A 200 -25.67 -14.97 -11.30
CA ASN A 200 -26.11 -13.78 -10.58
C ASN A 200 -25.27 -12.52 -10.90
N ASP A 201 -24.91 -12.36 -12.17
CA ASP A 201 -24.15 -11.22 -12.66
C ASP A 201 -25.04 -9.99 -12.84
N HIS A 202 -24.84 -8.97 -12.00
CA HIS A 202 -25.67 -7.78 -11.99
C HIS A 202 -24.90 -6.53 -11.54
N ILE A 203 -25.49 -5.37 -11.82
CA ILE A 203 -24.94 -4.07 -11.51
C ILE A 203 -25.28 -3.71 -10.06
N ILE A 204 -24.29 -3.22 -9.33
CA ILE A 204 -24.40 -2.68 -7.98
C ILE A 204 -24.47 -1.16 -8.00
N TYR A 205 -23.66 -0.51 -8.85
CA TYR A 205 -23.63 0.95 -8.90
C TYR A 205 -23.28 1.48 -10.29
N LYS A 206 -23.94 2.57 -10.67
CA LYS A 206 -23.64 3.38 -11.86
C LYS A 206 -23.52 4.82 -11.40
N GLU A 207 -22.39 5.47 -11.70
CA GLU A 207 -22.25 6.91 -11.47
C GLU A 207 -23.23 7.66 -12.38
N PRO A 208 -24.14 8.50 -11.83
CA PRO A 208 -25.09 9.26 -12.64
C PRO A 208 -24.46 10.46 -13.34
N GLU A 209 -23.35 10.98 -12.82
CA GLU A 209 -22.63 12.13 -13.35
C GLU A 209 -21.50 11.73 -14.33
N ASN A 210 -20.84 12.71 -14.95
CA ASN A 210 -19.68 12.45 -15.81
C ASN A 210 -18.50 11.97 -14.97
N GLY A 211 -18.44 10.66 -14.72
CA GLY A 211 -17.41 10.06 -13.90
C GLY A 211 -17.22 8.58 -14.20
N THR A 212 -16.13 8.03 -13.68
CA THR A 212 -15.79 6.62 -13.86
C THR A 212 -15.24 6.01 -12.58
N LEU A 213 -15.53 4.73 -12.39
CA LEU A 213 -15.21 4.00 -11.16
C LEU A 213 -13.85 3.34 -11.26
N PHE A 214 -13.18 3.17 -10.12
CA PHE A 214 -11.89 2.52 -10.01
C PHE A 214 -11.78 1.65 -8.76
N TRP A 215 -10.98 0.58 -8.89
CA TRP A 215 -10.41 -0.19 -7.78
C TRP A 215 -11.38 -0.62 -6.67
N PRO A 216 -12.42 -1.42 -6.96
CA PRO A 216 -13.29 -1.95 -5.93
C PRO A 216 -12.51 -2.85 -4.97
N VAL A 217 -12.82 -2.79 -3.68
CA VAL A 217 -12.33 -3.71 -2.64
C VAL A 217 -13.46 -4.02 -1.66
N PHE A 218 -13.62 -5.28 -1.25
CA PHE A 218 -14.60 -5.63 -0.23
C PHE A 218 -14.14 -5.19 1.17
N SER A 219 -15.10 -4.88 2.05
CA SER A 219 -14.87 -4.92 3.50
C SER A 219 -14.60 -6.36 3.95
N PRO A 220 -13.84 -6.60 5.05
CA PRO A 220 -13.52 -7.95 5.52
C PRO A 220 -14.73 -8.81 5.87
N ASP A 221 -15.84 -8.20 6.27
CA ASP A 221 -17.11 -8.89 6.53
C ASP A 221 -17.92 -9.17 5.27
N GLY A 222 -17.46 -8.69 4.11
CA GLY A 222 -18.10 -8.88 2.80
C GLY A 222 -19.39 -8.10 2.61
N LYS A 223 -19.77 -7.19 3.51
CA LYS A 223 -21.05 -6.46 3.42
C LYS A 223 -20.98 -5.22 2.54
N LYS A 224 -19.81 -4.59 2.45
CA LYS A 224 -19.58 -3.35 1.71
C LYS A 224 -18.48 -3.50 0.67
N ILE A 225 -18.51 -2.62 -0.32
CA ILE A 225 -17.46 -2.43 -1.32
C ILE A 225 -17.00 -0.97 -1.25
N VAL A 226 -15.70 -0.75 -1.11
CA VAL A 226 -15.07 0.57 -1.22
C VAL A 226 -14.49 0.72 -2.62
N PHE A 227 -14.73 1.83 -3.30
CA PHE A 227 -14.25 2.10 -4.65
C PHE A 227 -13.96 3.58 -4.84
N GLY A 228 -13.10 3.91 -5.80
CA GLY A 228 -12.84 5.28 -6.20
C GLY A 228 -13.80 5.73 -7.30
N VAL A 229 -14.15 7.01 -7.30
CA VAL A 229 -14.85 7.68 -8.40
C VAL A 229 -14.00 8.85 -8.84
N TRP A 230 -13.63 8.87 -10.11
CA TRP A 230 -13.10 10.06 -10.76
C TRP A 230 -14.23 10.81 -11.44
N LYS A 231 -14.35 12.11 -11.20
CA LYS A 231 -15.30 12.97 -11.90
C LYS A 231 -14.56 13.93 -12.82
N GLU A 232 -14.94 13.90 -14.09
CA GLU A 232 -14.41 14.79 -15.11
C GLU A 232 -15.16 16.13 -15.06
N LYS A 233 -14.44 17.21 -15.30
CA LYS A 233 -14.83 18.60 -15.08
C LYS A 233 -16.07 19.04 -15.90
N ASP A 234 -16.92 19.89 -15.29
CA ASP A 234 -17.74 20.88 -16.01
C ASP A 234 -17.01 22.24 -16.02
N GLU A 235 -16.97 22.91 -17.18
CA GLU A 235 -16.01 23.99 -17.53
C GLU A 235 -15.94 25.18 -16.57
N ILE A 236 -16.96 25.38 -15.72
CA ILE A 236 -17.22 26.69 -15.13
C ILE A 236 -16.56 26.93 -13.76
N ASN A 237 -16.37 25.97 -12.83
CA ASN A 237 -15.82 26.32 -11.50
C ASN A 237 -15.17 25.21 -10.62
N GLU A 238 -14.94 23.97 -11.09
CA GLU A 238 -14.39 22.90 -10.23
C GLU A 238 -13.19 22.15 -10.83
N LEU A 239 -12.32 21.63 -9.95
CA LEU A 239 -11.20 20.74 -10.30
C LEU A 239 -11.72 19.30 -10.37
N SER A 240 -11.15 18.47 -11.25
CA SER A 240 -11.43 17.03 -11.28
C SER A 240 -11.09 16.40 -9.93
N THR A 241 -12.01 15.62 -9.39
CA THR A 241 -11.84 14.97 -8.08
C THR A 241 -11.65 13.47 -8.25
N TRP A 242 -10.89 12.89 -7.32
CA TRP A 242 -10.82 11.44 -7.13
C TRP A 242 -11.22 11.17 -5.69
N ASP A 243 -12.43 10.67 -5.51
CA ASP A 243 -13.00 10.49 -4.19
C ASP A 243 -13.26 9.01 -3.92
N LEU A 244 -13.14 8.62 -2.66
CA LEU A 244 -13.49 7.27 -2.21
C LEU A 244 -14.96 7.21 -1.80
N TYR A 245 -15.62 6.11 -2.16
CA TYR A 245 -16.99 5.79 -1.80
C TYR A 245 -17.06 4.41 -1.19
N SER A 246 -18.07 4.17 -0.36
CA SER A 246 -18.50 2.83 0.04
C SER A 246 -19.96 2.60 -0.32
N ILE A 247 -20.32 1.36 -0.62
CA ILE A 247 -21.70 0.94 -0.89
C ILE A 247 -21.93 -0.45 -0.30
N ASP A 248 -23.16 -0.77 0.09
CA ASP A 248 -23.53 -2.13 0.46
C ASP A 248 -23.50 -3.05 -0.77
N THR A 249 -23.25 -4.33 -0.55
CA THR A 249 -23.18 -5.35 -1.62
C THR A 249 -24.51 -5.63 -2.31
N ASP A 250 -25.61 -5.05 -1.82
CA ASP A 250 -26.93 -5.03 -2.46
C ASP A 250 -27.19 -3.74 -3.27
N GLY A 251 -26.23 -2.80 -3.30
CA GLY A 251 -26.36 -1.53 -4.00
C GLY A 251 -26.98 -0.40 -3.19
N THR A 252 -27.29 -0.62 -1.90
CA THR A 252 -27.84 0.42 -1.03
C THR A 252 -26.76 1.15 -0.22
N ASN A 253 -27.16 2.19 0.52
CA ASN A 253 -26.30 2.90 1.49
C ASN A 253 -24.97 3.41 0.90
N LEU A 254 -25.03 3.99 -0.31
CA LEU A 254 -23.90 4.70 -0.91
C LEU A 254 -23.46 5.85 0.01
N LEU A 255 -22.18 5.88 0.35
CA LEU A 255 -21.56 6.89 1.20
C LEU A 255 -20.28 7.40 0.54
N ARG A 256 -20.19 8.71 0.33
CA ARG A 256 -18.94 9.39 -0.05
C ARG A 256 -18.05 9.49 1.19
N LEU A 257 -16.83 8.94 1.11
CA LEU A 257 -15.88 8.87 2.22
C LEU A 257 -14.87 10.02 2.20
N THR A 258 -14.49 10.51 1.03
CA THR A 258 -13.63 11.67 0.86
C THR A 258 -14.27 12.69 -0.07
N ASN A 259 -13.98 13.98 0.15
CA ASN A 259 -14.60 15.08 -0.58
C ASN A 259 -13.68 16.28 -0.82
N ASP A 260 -12.38 16.08 -0.71
CA ASP A 260 -11.40 17.13 -0.94
C ASP A 260 -10.95 17.20 -2.41
N GLN A 261 -10.39 18.34 -2.82
CA GLN A 261 -9.96 18.57 -4.21
C GLN A 261 -8.58 17.95 -4.49
N SER A 262 -8.35 16.74 -4.01
CA SER A 262 -7.09 16.01 -4.19
C SER A 262 -7.32 14.66 -4.86
N PHE A 263 -6.23 14.04 -5.28
CA PHE A 263 -6.27 12.64 -5.64
C PHE A 263 -6.43 11.80 -4.36
N ASP A 264 -7.49 11.00 -4.23
CA ASP A 264 -7.59 9.88 -3.31
C ASP A 264 -7.79 8.57 -4.06
N GLY A 265 -6.92 7.59 -3.83
CA GLY A 265 -6.96 6.33 -4.56
C GLY A 265 -6.10 5.26 -3.93
N TYR A 266 -5.91 4.14 -4.64
CA TYR A 266 -5.08 3.04 -4.13
C TYR A 266 -5.41 2.61 -2.72
N HIS A 267 -6.71 2.51 -2.43
CA HIS A 267 -7.22 2.15 -1.11
C HIS A 267 -7.27 0.64 -0.87
N VAL A 268 -7.19 0.28 0.42
CA VAL A 268 -7.43 -1.05 0.97
C VAL A 268 -8.14 -0.91 2.32
N VAL A 269 -8.95 -1.90 2.68
CA VAL A 269 -9.60 -1.96 4.01
C VAL A 269 -8.71 -2.75 4.97
N SER A 270 -8.59 -2.28 6.21
CA SER A 270 -7.85 -3.03 7.24
C SER A 270 -8.49 -4.39 7.51
N PRO A 271 -7.72 -5.44 7.87
CA PRO A 271 -8.29 -6.78 8.12
C PRO A 271 -9.34 -6.82 9.24
N ASP A 272 -9.26 -5.90 10.21
CA ASP A 272 -10.26 -5.76 11.27
C ASP A 272 -11.49 -4.92 10.87
N GLY A 273 -11.51 -4.39 9.64
CA GLY A 273 -12.63 -3.64 9.06
C GLY A 273 -12.83 -2.23 9.61
N LYS A 274 -11.92 -1.74 10.46
CA LYS A 274 -12.09 -0.45 11.15
C LYS A 274 -11.57 0.75 10.37
N GLU A 275 -10.62 0.53 9.48
CA GLU A 275 -9.89 1.61 8.81
C GLU A 275 -9.79 1.36 7.30
N ILE A 276 -9.65 2.46 6.56
CA ILE A 276 -9.31 2.46 5.14
C ILE A 276 -7.95 3.12 5.01
N LEU A 277 -6.97 2.40 4.47
CA LEU A 277 -5.69 2.95 4.08
C LEU A 277 -5.76 3.34 2.61
N PHE A 278 -5.20 4.48 2.24
CA PHE A 278 -5.27 5.01 0.88
C PHE A 278 -4.09 5.91 0.56
N ILE A 279 -3.91 6.21 -0.71
CA ILE A 279 -2.89 7.14 -1.21
C ILE A 279 -3.59 8.46 -1.51
N SER A 280 -3.06 9.56 -0.97
CA SER A 280 -3.62 10.90 -1.18
C SER A 280 -2.58 11.95 -1.51
N ALA A 281 -2.95 12.87 -2.41
CA ALA A 281 -2.18 14.07 -2.76
C ALA A 281 -2.55 15.32 -1.93
N ARG A 282 -3.38 15.18 -0.89
CA ARG A 282 -3.90 16.33 -0.11
C ARG A 282 -2.84 17.15 0.63
N SER A 283 -1.63 16.62 0.82
CA SER A 283 -0.48 17.33 1.39
C SER A 283 0.57 17.76 0.36
N GLY A 284 0.23 17.73 -0.94
CA GLY A 284 1.15 17.99 -2.05
C GLY A 284 1.47 16.70 -2.83
N PRO A 285 2.70 16.16 -2.78
CA PRO A 285 3.02 14.85 -3.34
C PRO A 285 2.16 13.75 -2.72
N THR A 286 1.94 12.64 -3.45
CA THR A 286 1.16 11.52 -2.91
C THR A 286 1.87 10.87 -1.73
N GLU A 287 1.11 10.67 -0.66
CA GLU A 287 1.55 10.04 0.59
C GLU A 287 0.55 8.94 0.99
N LEU A 288 0.92 8.09 1.95
CA LEU A 288 0.00 7.14 2.56
C LEU A 288 -0.83 7.84 3.63
N TRP A 289 -2.12 7.52 3.66
CA TRP A 289 -3.10 8.02 4.61
C TRP A 289 -3.95 6.86 5.13
N THR A 290 -4.57 7.09 6.28
CA THR A 290 -5.58 6.22 6.86
C THR A 290 -6.78 7.05 7.30
N MET A 291 -7.96 6.44 7.37
CA MET A 291 -9.16 7.02 7.95
C MET A 291 -10.01 5.92 8.58
N SER A 292 -10.93 6.28 9.47
CA SER A 292 -11.99 5.38 9.93
C SER A 292 -12.80 4.88 8.73
N PHE A 293 -13.36 3.67 8.81
CA PHE A 293 -14.09 3.06 7.69
C PHE A 293 -15.28 3.89 7.18
N ASN A 294 -15.88 4.71 8.06
CA ASN A 294 -16.96 5.65 7.72
C ASN A 294 -16.48 6.96 7.05
N GLY A 295 -15.17 7.12 6.81
CA GLY A 295 -14.56 8.33 6.25
C GLY A 295 -14.10 9.37 7.29
N SER A 296 -14.34 9.16 8.59
CA SER A 296 -13.91 10.12 9.62
C SER A 296 -12.42 9.98 9.97
N ASP A 297 -11.89 10.98 10.65
CA ASP A 297 -10.54 10.97 11.24
C ASP A 297 -9.39 10.65 10.27
N PRO A 298 -9.30 11.34 9.11
CA PRO A 298 -8.19 11.14 8.19
C PRO A 298 -6.86 11.52 8.86
N ARG A 299 -5.87 10.63 8.74
CA ARG A 299 -4.52 10.79 9.30
C ARG A 299 -3.48 10.45 8.25
N GLN A 300 -2.50 11.34 8.10
CA GLN A 300 -1.33 11.10 7.27
C GLN A 300 -0.42 10.09 7.94
N LEU A 301 0.05 9.12 7.16
CA LEU A 301 0.97 8.10 7.62
C LEU A 301 2.41 8.48 7.22
N THR A 302 2.66 8.76 5.95
CA THR A 302 4.03 9.08 5.49
C THR A 302 4.21 10.58 5.24
N PHE A 303 5.42 11.09 5.46
CA PHE A 303 5.75 12.53 5.38
C PHE A 303 7.00 12.82 4.53
N SER A 304 7.36 11.93 3.59
CA SER A 304 8.62 12.04 2.85
C SER A 304 8.62 13.21 1.86
N LYS A 305 7.44 13.75 1.51
CA LYS A 305 7.19 14.76 0.48
C LYS A 305 7.70 14.36 -0.89
N SER A 306 7.86 13.06 -1.13
CA SER A 306 8.40 12.53 -2.38
C SER A 306 8.03 11.07 -2.64
N LEU A 307 7.15 10.47 -1.82
CA LEU A 307 6.82 9.05 -1.89
C LEU A 307 6.34 8.64 -3.28
N LYS A 308 5.49 9.47 -3.92
CA LYS A 308 4.94 9.21 -5.25
C LYS A 308 4.43 7.77 -5.37
N ALA A 309 3.73 7.29 -4.36
CA ALA A 309 3.35 5.89 -4.26
C ALA A 309 2.25 5.53 -5.26
N ASN A 310 2.28 4.28 -5.71
CA ASN A 310 1.30 3.69 -6.61
C ASN A 310 1.05 2.24 -6.18
N GLY A 311 -0.21 1.84 -5.95
CA GLY A 311 -0.51 0.50 -5.42
C GLY A 311 -0.23 0.36 -3.93
N LEU A 312 -1.14 -0.29 -3.23
CA LEU A 312 -1.13 -0.43 -1.78
C LEU A 312 -1.72 -1.80 -1.40
N SER A 313 -1.11 -2.45 -0.41
CA SER A 313 -1.63 -3.68 0.20
C SER A 313 -1.28 -3.70 1.68
N ILE A 314 -2.22 -4.16 2.50
CA ILE A 314 -2.02 -4.42 3.92
C ILE A 314 -1.89 -5.92 4.16
N SER A 315 -1.05 -6.32 5.10
CA SER A 315 -0.90 -7.73 5.47
C SER A 315 -2.18 -8.25 6.16
N PRO A 316 -2.49 -9.56 6.07
CA PRO A 316 -3.67 -10.15 6.71
C PRO A 316 -3.73 -9.96 8.23
N ASP A 317 -2.59 -9.80 8.89
CA ASP A 317 -2.51 -9.50 10.32
C ASP A 317 -2.61 -8.00 10.65
N GLY A 318 -2.69 -7.13 9.64
CA GLY A 318 -2.82 -5.68 9.77
C GLY A 318 -1.54 -4.93 10.13
N LYS A 319 -0.40 -5.62 10.31
CA LYS A 319 0.83 -5.05 10.88
C LYS A 319 1.78 -4.46 9.85
N ARG A 320 1.65 -4.83 8.58
CA ARG A 320 2.57 -4.43 7.51
C ARG A 320 1.82 -3.84 6.33
N ILE A 321 2.45 -2.85 5.71
CA ILE A 321 1.95 -2.20 4.51
C ILE A 321 3.01 -2.40 3.43
N ALA A 322 2.62 -2.97 2.30
CA ALA A 322 3.41 -3.03 1.08
C ALA A 322 2.83 -2.04 0.06
N PHE A 323 3.70 -1.33 -0.64
CA PHE A 323 3.30 -0.34 -1.64
C PHE A 323 4.39 -0.22 -2.69
N SER A 324 4.04 0.30 -3.87
CA SER A 324 5.05 0.64 -4.87
C SER A 324 5.42 2.10 -4.74
N MET A 325 6.71 2.40 -4.82
CA MET A 325 7.25 3.74 -4.62
C MET A 325 8.14 4.08 -5.81
N SER A 326 8.11 5.35 -6.25
CA SER A 326 9.01 5.77 -7.33
C SER A 326 10.46 5.53 -6.92
N ASN A 327 11.22 4.88 -7.78
CA ASN A 327 12.62 4.57 -7.52
C ASN A 327 13.56 5.70 -7.96
N ASP A 328 14.85 5.50 -7.73
CA ASP A 328 15.94 6.37 -8.16
C ASP A 328 16.13 6.41 -9.70
N LYS A 329 15.35 5.60 -10.42
CA LYS A 329 15.29 5.52 -11.88
C LYS A 329 13.99 6.21 -12.33
N THR A 330 13.44 5.80 -13.47
CA THR A 330 12.15 6.32 -14.00
C THR A 330 10.95 5.43 -13.66
N GLY A 331 11.10 4.51 -12.71
CA GLY A 331 10.14 3.43 -12.47
C GLY A 331 9.68 3.33 -11.03
N PHE A 332 9.16 2.14 -10.67
CA PHE A 332 8.69 1.82 -9.32
C PHE A 332 9.34 0.55 -8.80
N ASP A 333 9.57 0.49 -7.49
CA ASP A 333 9.90 -0.76 -6.80
C ASP A 333 8.88 -1.06 -5.69
N ILE A 334 8.93 -2.27 -5.15
CA ILE A 334 8.13 -2.67 -4.00
C ILE A 334 8.85 -2.32 -2.70
N TRP A 335 8.13 -1.61 -1.83
CA TRP A 335 8.57 -1.23 -0.49
C TRP A 335 7.60 -1.79 0.55
N MET A 336 8.11 -2.00 1.76
CA MET A 336 7.31 -2.47 2.89
C MET A 336 7.68 -1.73 4.17
N MET A 337 6.67 -1.46 5.01
CA MET A 337 6.84 -0.86 6.32
C MET A 337 5.91 -1.49 7.36
N THR A 338 6.21 -1.28 8.64
CA THR A 338 5.24 -1.60 9.72
C THR A 338 4.16 -0.51 9.76
N LYS A 339 2.92 -0.87 10.13
CA LYS A 339 1.81 0.10 10.22
C LYS A 339 1.92 0.96 11.48
N GLU A 340 2.41 0.39 12.59
CA GLU A 340 2.49 1.08 13.88
C GLU A 340 3.59 2.16 13.93
N ALA A 341 4.73 1.94 13.25
CA ALA A 341 5.84 2.90 13.27
C ALA A 341 5.53 4.23 12.55
N VAL A 342 4.33 4.32 11.99
CA VAL A 342 3.82 5.44 11.19
C VAL A 342 2.85 6.32 11.96
N ALA A 343 2.24 5.76 13.02
CA ALA A 343 1.37 6.51 13.92
C ALA A 343 2.14 7.34 14.96
N GLU A 344 3.42 7.03 15.20
CA GLU A 344 4.27 7.70 16.18
C GLU A 344 5.16 8.80 15.60
N THR A 345 5.25 8.93 14.27
CA THR A 345 5.93 10.04 13.60
C THR A 345 5.02 11.27 13.57
N LYS A 346 4.87 11.94 14.72
CA LYS A 346 4.70 13.41 14.64
C LYS A 346 5.82 13.95 13.73
N PRO A 347 5.58 14.99 12.90
CA PRO A 347 6.68 15.62 12.16
C PRO A 347 7.80 15.84 13.17
N PRO A 348 9.06 15.45 12.88
CA PRO A 348 10.12 15.58 13.87
C PRO A 348 10.10 17.02 14.34
N THR A 349 9.66 17.25 15.58
CA THR A 349 10.10 18.44 16.30
C THR A 349 11.59 18.24 16.35
N TYR A 350 12.31 18.99 15.53
CA TYR A 350 13.75 18.94 15.42
C TYR A 350 14.30 19.22 16.81
N VAL A 351 14.51 18.18 17.62
CA VAL A 351 15.20 18.32 18.89
C VAL A 351 16.65 18.37 18.49
N GLU A 352 17.20 19.59 18.40
CA GLU A 352 18.59 19.76 18.02
C GLU A 352 19.48 18.83 18.85
N PRO A 353 20.51 18.20 18.25
CA PRO A 353 21.49 17.40 19.00
C PRO A 353 22.13 18.19 20.16
N MET A 354 22.03 19.53 20.16
CA MET A 354 22.39 20.38 21.29
C MET A 354 21.71 20.00 22.61
N TYR A 355 20.46 19.51 22.62
CA TYR A 355 19.78 19.14 23.87
C TYR A 355 20.34 17.86 24.49
N ILE A 356 20.67 16.86 23.68
CA ILE A 356 21.30 15.61 24.15
C ILE A 356 22.73 15.90 24.62
N ILE A 357 23.48 16.71 23.87
CA ILE A 357 24.84 17.14 24.25
C ILE A 357 24.80 17.96 25.54
N SER A 358 23.83 18.87 25.68
CA SER A 358 23.64 19.67 26.90
C SER A 358 23.28 18.82 28.10
N LEU A 359 22.43 17.81 27.93
CA LEU A 359 22.10 16.87 29.01
C LEU A 359 23.32 16.05 29.44
N ILE A 360 24.14 15.58 28.49
CA ILE A 360 25.39 14.85 28.77
C ILE A 360 26.40 15.76 29.48
N ILE A 361 26.54 17.02 29.06
CA ILE A 361 27.41 18.01 29.71
C ILE A 361 26.93 18.27 31.15
N VAL A 362 25.63 18.50 31.35
CA VAL A 362 25.06 18.74 32.68
C VAL A 362 25.27 17.55 33.62
N LEU A 363 25.01 16.32 33.14
CA LEU A 363 25.24 15.11 33.93
C LEU A 363 26.73 14.91 34.26
N SER A 364 27.62 15.23 33.31
CA SER A 364 29.08 15.16 33.53
C SER A 364 29.56 16.19 34.56
N ILE A 365 29.03 17.42 34.53
CA ILE A 365 29.34 18.47 35.51
C ILE A 365 28.85 18.08 36.91
N ILE A 366 27.62 17.56 37.02
CA ILE A 366 27.06 17.07 38.30
C ILE A 366 27.94 15.94 38.85
N PHE A 367 28.37 15.01 37.99
CA PHE A 367 29.24 13.91 38.37
C PHE A 367 30.61 14.39 38.89
N ILE A 368 31.25 15.35 38.19
CA ILE A 368 32.51 15.97 38.64
C ILE A 368 32.33 16.71 39.98
N ALA A 369 31.21 17.42 40.15
CA ALA A 369 30.90 18.13 41.40
C ALA A 369 30.73 17.16 42.58
N LEU A 370 30.07 16.02 42.37
CA LEU A 370 29.91 14.97 43.37
C LEU A 370 31.26 14.33 43.75
N ILE A 371 32.14 14.08 42.78
CA ILE A 371 33.50 13.60 43.03
C ILE A 371 34.30 14.62 43.85
N LYS A 372 34.29 15.90 43.46
CA LYS A 372 35.00 16.97 44.20
C LYS A 372 34.50 17.09 45.64
N ARG A 373 33.19 17.04 45.85
CA ARG A 373 32.57 17.11 47.18
C ARG A 373 32.88 15.88 48.04
N PHE A 374 33.04 14.72 47.41
CA PHE A 374 33.45 13.49 48.09
C PHE A 374 34.93 13.53 48.50
N LEU A 375 35.82 13.95 47.59
CA LEU A 375 37.25 14.10 47.87
C LEU A 375 37.52 15.14 48.97
N SER A 376 36.81 16.27 48.97
CA SER A 376 36.97 17.29 50.01
C SER A 376 36.50 16.84 51.39
N LYS A 377 35.48 15.96 51.47
CA LYS A 377 35.05 15.33 52.73
C LYS A 377 36.06 14.28 53.24
N GLN A 378 36.77 13.59 52.36
CA GLN A 378 37.84 12.66 52.75
C GLN A 378 39.07 13.41 53.27
N TYR A 379 39.46 14.51 52.60
CA TYR A 379 40.59 15.35 53.02
C TYR A 379 40.39 15.98 54.41
N LYS A 380 39.15 16.38 54.74
CA LYS A 380 38.81 16.87 56.09
C LYS A 380 38.81 15.78 57.17
N LYS A 381 38.73 14.50 56.82
CA LYS A 381 38.79 13.38 57.76
C LYS A 381 40.20 12.82 57.96
N SER A 382 41.15 13.15 57.09
CA SER A 382 42.56 12.73 57.20
C SER A 382 43.47 13.79 57.83
N GLY A 383 42.92 14.97 58.19
CA GLY A 383 43.63 16.08 58.82
C GLY A 383 43.29 16.31 60.29
N SER A 384 42.76 15.28 60.98
CA SER A 384 42.55 15.27 62.44
C SER A 384 43.25 14.07 63.05
#